data_AF-A0A6C0F1A0-F1
#
_entry.id   AF-A0A6C0F1A0-F1
#
_cell.length_a   1.000
_cell.length_b   1.000
_cell.length_c   1.000
_cell.angle_alpha   90.00
_cell.angle_beta   90.00
_cell.angle_gamma   90.00
#
_symmetry.space_group_name_H-M   'P 1'
#
loop_
_entity.id
_entity.type
_entity.pdbx_description
1 polymer ?
#
loop_
_entity_poly.entity_id
_entity_poly.type
_entity_poly.pdbx_seq_one_letter_code
_entity_poly.pdbx_strand_id
1 'polypeptide(L)'
;MQMLTFKNMCTPSFVYLVISMIFLFVTFFQNYGNVNTYCLGDKTCNVSSTYLIFAIKLAYVLFWTWILNLMCNAGASGIAWFVVLIPFLIMFLMLAMLLVSNPIIVI
;
A
#
# COMPACT_ATOMS: atom_id res chain seq x y z
N MET A 1 -3.47 -12.53 19.49
CA MET A 1 -3.41 -11.22 18.82
C MET A 1 -2.13 -10.53 19.27
N GLN A 2 -1.07 -10.52 18.44
CA GLN A 2 0.12 -9.73 18.76
C GLN A 2 -0.19 -8.26 18.43
N MET A 3 -0.28 -7.44 19.48
CA MET A 3 -0.33 -5.99 19.37
C MET A 3 0.90 -5.50 18.58
N LEU A 4 0.69 -4.51 17.70
CA LEU A 4 1.70 -3.85 16.87
C LEU A 4 2.77 -3.16 17.73
N THR A 5 3.65 -3.93 18.33
CA THR A 5 4.82 -3.42 19.04
C THR A 5 5.94 -3.30 18.01
N PHE A 6 6.19 -2.08 17.52
CA PHE A 6 7.28 -1.75 16.58
C PHE A 6 8.66 -2.28 17.00
N LYS A 7 8.84 -2.60 18.29
CA LYS A 7 10.08 -3.09 18.88
C LYS A 7 10.48 -4.51 18.46
N ASN A 8 9.56 -5.31 17.88
CA ASN A 8 9.80 -6.71 17.51
C ASN A 8 9.34 -7.05 16.07
N MET A 9 9.38 -6.09 15.15
CA MET A 9 9.08 -6.39 13.74
C MET A 9 10.31 -6.94 13.02
N CYS A 10 10.08 -7.92 12.17
CA CYS A 10 11.14 -8.44 11.31
C CYS A 10 11.61 -7.40 10.29
N THR A 11 12.89 -7.46 9.91
CA THR A 11 13.46 -6.55 8.91
C THR A 11 12.66 -6.43 7.61
N PRO A 12 12.21 -7.53 6.95
CA PRO A 12 11.45 -7.40 5.69
C PRO A 12 10.09 -6.70 5.87
N SER A 13 9.35 -6.98 6.96
CA SER A 13 8.05 -6.33 7.21
C SER A 13 8.25 -4.85 7.55
N PHE A 14 9.28 -4.52 8.32
CA PHE A 14 9.63 -3.14 8.65
C PHE A 14 10.03 -2.34 7.41
N VAL A 15 10.89 -2.89 6.55
CA VAL A 15 11.30 -2.26 5.28
C VAL A 15 10.09 -1.99 4.39
N TYR A 16 9.21 -2.98 4.23
CA TYR A 16 7.97 -2.83 3.46
C TYR A 16 7.08 -1.69 4.02
N LEU A 17 6.85 -1.69 5.33
CA LEU A 17 6.00 -0.69 5.98
C LEU A 17 6.57 0.72 5.81
N VAL A 18 7.85 0.93 6.09
CA VAL A 18 8.50 2.26 5.99
C VAL A 18 8.41 2.81 4.57
N ILE A 19 8.79 2.01 3.58
CA ILE A 19 8.75 2.43 2.17
C ILE A 19 7.31 2.75 1.76
N SER A 20 6.36 1.87 2.09
CA SER A 20 4.95 2.07 1.74
C SER A 20 4.35 3.30 2.41
N MET A 21 4.72 3.59 3.66
CA MET A 21 4.28 4.78 4.37
C MET A 21 4.84 6.06 3.74
N ILE A 22 6.08 6.07 3.24
CA ILE A 22 6.63 7.21 2.50
C ILE A 22 5.81 7.46 1.22
N PHE A 23 5.52 6.42 0.43
CA PHE A 23 4.69 6.56 -0.77
C PHE A 23 3.26 7.04 -0.46
N LEU A 24 2.63 6.49 0.57
CA LEU A 24 1.32 6.93 1.04
C LEU A 24 1.34 8.40 1.46
N PHE A 25 2.37 8.82 2.19
CA PHE A 25 2.53 10.20 2.64
C PHE A 25 2.68 11.15 1.44
N VAL A 26 3.61 10.87 0.52
CA VAL A 26 3.83 11.71 -0.68
C VAL A 26 2.55 11.84 -1.50
N THR A 27 1.84 10.73 -1.75
CA THR A 27 0.59 10.76 -2.52
C THR A 27 -0.55 11.43 -1.76
N PHE A 28 -0.60 11.34 -0.44
CA PHE A 28 -1.56 12.06 0.38
C PHE A 28 -1.40 13.58 0.23
N PHE A 29 -0.17 14.11 0.28
CA PHE A 29 0.06 15.54 0.03
C PHE A 29 -0.36 15.97 -1.38
N GLN A 30 -0.08 15.16 -2.40
CA GLN A 30 -0.50 15.44 -3.79
C GLN A 30 -2.04 15.49 -3.95
N ASN A 31 -2.78 14.84 -3.05
CA ASN A 31 -4.23 14.73 -3.11
C ASN A 31 -4.93 15.51 -1.99
N TYR A 32 -4.20 16.34 -1.25
CA TYR A 32 -4.76 17.09 -0.14
C TYR A 32 -5.85 18.06 -0.63
N GLY A 33 -7.05 17.97 -0.07
CA GLY A 33 -8.21 18.77 -0.47
C GLY A 33 -8.99 18.23 -1.68
N ASN A 34 -8.47 17.24 -2.41
CA ASN A 34 -9.22 16.58 -3.48
C ASN A 34 -10.09 15.46 -2.92
N VAL A 35 -11.39 15.46 -3.25
CA VAL A 35 -12.36 14.46 -2.74
C VAL A 35 -12.78 13.41 -3.77
N ASN A 36 -12.79 13.75 -5.06
CA ASN A 36 -13.25 12.87 -6.16
C ASN A 36 -12.26 12.78 -7.32
N THR A 37 -11.06 13.34 -7.17
CA THR A 37 -10.01 13.31 -8.19
C THR A 37 -8.73 12.83 -7.55
N TYR A 38 -8.21 11.71 -8.03
CA TYR A 38 -6.97 11.11 -7.56
C TYR A 38 -5.83 11.47 -8.51
N CYS A 39 -4.81 12.12 -7.98
CA CYS A 39 -3.59 12.54 -8.66
C CYS A 39 -2.44 11.59 -8.30
N LEU A 40 -1.65 11.18 -9.29
CA LEU A 40 -0.39 10.45 -9.11
C LEU A 40 0.65 11.01 -10.09
N GLY A 41 1.54 11.86 -9.58
CA GLY A 41 2.43 12.65 -10.45
C GLY A 41 1.60 13.54 -11.38
N ASP A 42 1.90 13.50 -12.68
CA ASP A 42 1.20 14.30 -13.71
C ASP A 42 -0.10 13.64 -14.22
N LYS A 43 -0.53 12.53 -13.63
CA LYS A 43 -1.73 11.79 -14.03
C LYS A 43 -2.87 12.02 -13.03
N THR A 44 -4.07 12.20 -13.55
CA THR A 44 -5.29 12.45 -12.77
C THR A 44 -6.42 11.55 -13.22
N CYS A 45 -7.16 10.96 -12.28
CA CYS A 45 -8.33 10.13 -12.55
C CYS A 45 -9.49 10.51 -11.64
N ASN A 46 -10.71 10.54 -12.18
CA ASN A 46 -11.89 10.70 -11.33
C ASN A 46 -12.17 9.38 -10.59
N VAL A 47 -12.53 9.51 -9.32
CA VAL A 47 -12.72 8.40 -8.41
C VAL A 47 -13.92 8.70 -7.53
N SER A 48 -14.61 7.66 -7.06
CA SER A 48 -15.79 7.85 -6.22
C SER A 48 -15.46 8.55 -4.90
N SER A 49 -14.27 8.30 -4.35
CA SER A 49 -13.76 8.99 -3.17
C SER A 49 -12.26 8.79 -3.02
N THR A 50 -11.50 9.88 -2.92
CA THR A 50 -10.05 9.83 -2.61
C THR A 50 -9.80 9.25 -1.23
N TYR A 51 -10.65 9.56 -0.24
CA TYR A 51 -10.58 8.99 1.11
C TYR A 51 -10.67 7.47 1.08
N LEU A 52 -11.59 6.91 0.28
CA LEU A 52 -11.76 5.47 0.14
C LEU A 52 -10.51 4.82 -0.48
N ILE A 53 -9.89 5.46 -1.47
CA ILE A 53 -8.62 4.98 -2.04
C ILE A 53 -7.52 4.95 -0.98
N PHE A 54 -7.36 6.01 -0.18
CA PHE A 54 -6.36 6.02 0.89
C PHE A 54 -6.66 4.98 1.98
N ALA A 55 -7.92 4.79 2.35
CA ALA A 55 -8.32 3.76 3.30
C ALA A 55 -7.99 2.34 2.81
N ILE A 56 -8.29 2.04 1.53
CA ILE A 56 -7.94 0.75 0.92
C ILE A 56 -6.43 0.56 0.87
N LYS A 57 -5.66 1.58 0.46
CA LYS A 57 -4.20 1.48 0.43
C LYS A 57 -3.59 1.29 1.82
N LEU A 58 -4.11 1.98 2.83
CA LEU A 58 -3.65 1.81 4.21
C LEU A 58 -3.95 0.39 4.71
N ALA A 59 -5.17 -0.10 4.49
CA ALA A 59 -5.55 -1.48 4.83
C ALA A 59 -4.66 -2.51 4.11
N TYR A 60 -4.36 -2.28 2.83
CA TYR A 60 -3.44 -3.10 2.04
C TYR A 60 -2.03 -3.13 2.63
N VAL A 61 -1.47 -1.98 2.98
CA VAL A 61 -0.13 -1.89 3.59
C VAL A 61 -0.11 -2.61 4.94
N LEU A 62 -1.11 -2.42 5.78
CA LEU A 62 -1.18 -3.12 7.07
C LEU A 62 -1.34 -4.63 6.91
N PHE A 63 -2.19 -5.07 5.97
CA PHE A 63 -2.40 -6.49 5.66
C PHE A 63 -1.10 -7.19 5.23
N TRP A 64 -0.37 -6.60 4.28
CA TRP A 64 0.89 -7.18 3.81
C TRP A 64 2.01 -7.11 4.85
N THR A 65 2.07 -6.03 5.63
CA THR A 65 3.00 -5.93 6.76
C THR A 65 2.75 -7.06 7.76
N TRP A 66 1.48 -7.35 8.07
CA TRP A 66 1.09 -8.45 8.94
C TRP A 66 1.48 -9.82 8.35
N ILE A 67 1.22 -10.07 7.07
CA ILE A 67 1.63 -11.32 6.39
C ILE A 67 3.16 -11.52 6.44
N LEU A 68 3.93 -10.49 6.09
CA LEU A 68 5.39 -10.54 6.11
C LEU A 68 5.93 -10.80 7.53
N ASN A 69 5.31 -10.19 8.54
CA ASN A 69 5.67 -10.42 9.93
C ASN A 69 5.33 -11.86 10.39
N LEU A 70 4.19 -12.40 9.95
CA LEU A 70 3.77 -13.78 10.25
C LEU A 70 4.74 -14.81 9.67
N MET A 71 5.16 -14.65 8.41
CA MET A 71 6.13 -15.55 7.77
C MET A 71 7.48 -15.54 8.48
N CYS A 72 7.96 -14.36 8.86
CA CYS A 72 9.22 -14.25 9.57
C CYS A 72 9.15 -14.86 10.98
N ASN A 73 8.05 -14.65 11.70
CA ASN A 73 7.81 -15.27 13.02
C ASN A 73 7.70 -16.80 12.94
N ALA A 74 7.35 -17.35 11.77
CA ALA A 74 7.36 -18.79 11.49
C ALA A 74 8.75 -19.33 11.11
N GLY A 75 9.81 -18.52 11.18
CA GLY A 75 11.18 -18.90 10.83
C GLY A 75 11.52 -18.77 9.34
N ALA A 76 10.59 -18.30 8.50
CA ALA A 76 10.75 -18.21 7.05
C ALA A 76 11.27 -16.83 6.57
N SER A 77 12.29 -16.29 7.25
CA SER A 77 12.83 -14.95 6.95
C SER A 77 13.34 -14.79 5.51
N GLY A 78 14.01 -15.81 4.95
CA GLY A 78 14.46 -15.79 3.56
C GLY A 78 13.31 -15.72 2.54
N ILE A 79 12.21 -16.42 2.81
CA ILE A 79 11.01 -16.37 1.96
C ILE A 79 10.35 -14.99 2.08
N ALA A 80 10.29 -14.42 3.28
CA ALA A 80 9.73 -13.09 3.49
C ALA A 80 10.44 -12.01 2.66
N TRP A 81 11.76 -12.12 2.46
CA TRP A 81 12.51 -11.22 1.56
C TRP A 81 12.16 -11.37 0.09
N PHE A 82 11.85 -12.57 -0.37
CA PHE A 82 11.36 -12.77 -1.74
C PHE A 82 9.93 -12.23 -1.90
N VAL A 83 9.07 -12.51 -0.91
CA VAL A 83 7.66 -12.10 -0.93
C VAL A 83 7.48 -10.60 -0.75
N VAL A 84 8.45 -9.88 -0.17
CA VAL A 84 8.36 -8.41 0.02
C VAL A 84 8.14 -7.64 -1.29
N LEU A 85 8.60 -8.19 -2.42
CA LEU A 85 8.46 -7.56 -3.74
C LEU A 85 7.02 -7.70 -4.29
N ILE A 86 6.33 -8.78 -3.96
CA ILE A 86 4.99 -9.10 -4.45
C ILE A 86 3.96 -7.99 -4.16
N PRO A 87 3.84 -7.44 -2.92
CA PRO A 87 2.88 -6.37 -2.68
C PRO A 87 3.19 -5.09 -3.46
N PHE A 88 4.46 -4.78 -3.70
CA PHE A 88 4.80 -3.64 -4.56
C PHE A 88 4.34 -3.86 -6.00
N LEU A 89 4.59 -5.05 -6.56
CA LEU A 89 4.15 -5.38 -7.92
C LEU A 89 2.63 -5.30 -8.06
N ILE A 90 1.89 -5.89 -7.12
CA ILE A 90 0.42 -5.86 -7.13
C ILE A 90 -0.09 -4.42 -7.00
N MET A 91 0.49 -3.61 -6.11
CA MET A 91 0.07 -2.21 -5.98
C MET A 91 0.30 -1.40 -7.25
N PHE A 92 1.45 -1.58 -7.92
CA PHE A 92 1.70 -0.93 -9.21
C PHE A 92 0.72 -1.39 -10.29
N LEU A 93 0.38 -2.67 -10.34
CA LEU A 93 -0.63 -3.19 -11.27
C LEU A 93 -2.02 -2.58 -11.00
N MET A 94 -2.46 -2.50 -9.74
CA MET A 94 -3.73 -1.88 -9.37
C MET A 94 -3.78 -0.40 -9.75
N LEU A 95 -2.69 0.33 -9.52
CA LEU A 95 -2.58 1.75 -9.90
C LEU A 95 -2.54 1.92 -11.42
N ALA A 96 -1.82 1.07 -12.14
CA ALA A 96 -1.80 1.11 -13.60
C ALA A 96 -3.19 0.89 -14.18
N MET A 97 -3.96 -0.06 -13.65
CA MET A 97 -5.35 -0.29 -14.05
C MET A 97 -6.21 0.95 -13.78
N LEU A 98 -6.11 1.55 -12.59
CA LEU A 98 -6.83 2.76 -12.21
C LEU A 98 -6.53 3.94 -13.16
N LEU A 99 -5.29 4.07 -13.62
CA LEU A 99 -4.84 5.19 -14.47
C LEU A 99 -5.14 4.98 -15.95
N VAL A 100 -5.26 3.74 -16.42
CA VAL A 100 -5.52 3.40 -17.83
C VAL A 100 -7.02 3.34 -18.12
N SER A 101 -7.86 2.95 -17.16
CA SER A 101 -9.31 3.02 -17.33
C SER A 101 -9.81 4.46 -17.16
N ASN A 102 -10.40 5.02 -18.22
CA ASN A 102 -11.18 6.26 -18.11
C ASN A 102 -12.36 6.05 -17.13
N PRO A 103 -12.73 7.05 -16.31
CA PRO A 103 -13.11 6.82 -14.92
C PRO A 103 -14.60 6.59 -14.75
N ILE A 104 -15.07 5.36 -14.93
CA ILE A 104 -16.35 4.89 -14.40
C ILE A 104 -16.17 3.41 -14.01
N ILE A 105 -16.17 3.13 -12.71
CA ILE A 105 -16.29 1.79 -12.09
C ILE A 105 -14.99 0.96 -12.00
N VAL A 106 -14.41 0.96 -10.80
CA VAL A 106 -14.04 -0.29 -10.13
C VAL A 106 -14.82 -0.31 -8.81
N ILE A 107 -16.10 -0.66 -8.92
CA ILE A 107 -16.90 -1.32 -7.88
C ILE A 107 -17.37 -2.62 -8.50
#